data_AF-A0A915V0E0-F1
#
_entry.id   AF-A0A915V0E0-F1
#
_cell.length_a   1.000
_cell.length_b   1.000
_cell.length_c   1.000
_cell.angle_alpha   90.00
_cell.angle_beta   90.00
_cell.angle_gamma   90.00
#
_symmetry.space_group_name_H-M   'P 1'
#
loop_
_entity.id
_entity.type
_entity.pdbx_description
1 polymer ?
#
loop_
_entity_poly.entity_id
_entity_poly.type
_entity_poly.pdbx_seq_one_letter_code
_entity_poly.pdbx_strand_id
1 'polypeptide(L)' 'MPNTQLREARKRRGLPVEVACRKAGVSLRCWWLWETWGLPPKRREVAQKIADLLGVSLQELGYDSEPQEVEAS' A
#
# COMPACT_ATOMS: atom_id res chain seq x y z
N MET A 1 3.81 10.37 5.70
CA MET A 1 2.33 10.58 5.79
C MET A 1 1.64 9.24 5.52
N PRO A 2 0.45 8.96 6.11
CA PRO A 2 -0.27 7.71 5.86
C PRO A 2 -0.65 7.54 4.38
N ASN A 3 -0.61 6.32 3.84
CA ASN A 3 -1.10 6.07 2.48
C ASN A 3 -2.63 5.95 2.49
N THR A 4 -3.30 7.09 2.35
CA THR A 4 -4.76 7.19 2.30
C THR A 4 -5.35 6.48 1.09
N GLN A 5 -4.69 6.53 -0.06
CA GLN A 5 -5.14 5.86 -1.29
C GLN A 5 -5.22 4.33 -1.12
N LEU A 6 -4.19 3.73 -0.51
CA LEU A 6 -4.19 2.30 -0.17
C LEU A 6 -5.35 1.94 0.77
N ARG A 7 -5.55 2.73 1.83
CA ARG A 7 -6.63 2.52 2.80
C ARG A 7 -8.01 2.60 2.15
N GLU A 8 -8.24 3.61 1.30
CA GLU A 8 -9.51 3.83 0.63
C GLU A 8 -9.80 2.75 -0.41
N ALA A 9 -8.80 2.35 -1.21
CA ALA A 9 -8.92 1.24 -2.14
C ALA A 9 -9.31 -0.06 -1.42
N ARG A 10 -8.68 -0.36 -0.28
CA ARG A 10 -9.04 -1.52 0.55
C ARG A 10 -10.47 -1.43 1.10
N LYS A 11 -10.87 -0.25 1.59
CA LYS A 11 -12.23 -0.02 2.10
C LYS A 11 -13.30 -0.16 1.02
N ARG A 12 -13.05 0.33 -0.21
CA ARG A 12 -13.94 0.13 -1.37
C ARG A 12 -14.17 -1.35 -1.70
N ARG A 13 -13.16 -2.20 -1.45
CA ARG A 13 -13.28 -3.66 -1.60
C ARG A 13 -13.94 -4.35 -0.40
N GLY A 14 -14.26 -3.62 0.68
CA GLY A 14 -14.85 -4.18 1.89
C GLY A 14 -13.91 -5.14 2.63
N LEU A 15 -12.59 -5.02 2.46
CA LEU A 15 -11.63 -5.98 3.01
C LEU A 15 -11.05 -5.51 4.36
N PRO A 16 -11.16 -6.35 5.42
CA PRO A 16 -10.29 -6.22 6.58
C PRO A 16 -8.81 -6.37 6.19
N VAL A 17 -7.92 -5.72 6.92
CA VAL A 17 -6.47 -5.71 6.60
C VAL A 17 -5.90 -7.13 6.53
N GLU A 18 -6.21 -7.97 7.52
CA GLU A 18 -5.70 -9.36 7.57
C GLU A 18 -6.17 -10.19 6.37
N VAL A 19 -7.44 -10.03 5.98
CA VAL A 19 -8.01 -10.69 4.81
C VAL A 19 -7.33 -10.20 3.53
N ALA A 20 -7.10 -8.90 3.40
CA ALA A 20 -6.40 -8.33 2.25
C ALA A 20 -4.97 -8.88 2.16
N CYS A 21 -4.23 -8.91 3.28
CA CYS A 21 -2.89 -9.47 3.34
C CYS A 21 -2.84 -10.94 2.93
N ARG A 22 -3.78 -11.75 3.44
CA ARG A 22 -3.89 -13.16 3.09
C ARG A 22 -4.20 -13.37 1.60
N LYS A 23 -5.11 -12.58 1.02
CA LYS A 23 -5.49 -12.67 -0.40
C LYS A 23 -4.37 -12.21 -1.34
N ALA A 24 -3.64 -11.15 -1.00
CA ALA A 24 -2.50 -10.66 -1.78
C ALA A 24 -1.22 -11.49 -1.57
N GLY A 25 -1.18 -12.38 -0.56
CA GLY A 25 0.02 -13.15 -0.23
C GLY A 25 1.16 -12.26 0.28
N VAL A 26 0.85 -11.26 1.10
CA VAL A 26 1.82 -10.31 1.67
C VAL A 26 1.77 -10.29 3.19
N SER A 27 2.88 -9.88 3.82
CA SER A 27 2.93 -9.79 5.29
C SER A 27 2.09 -8.61 5.82
N LEU A 28 1.44 -8.83 6.96
CA LEU A 28 0.68 -7.80 7.67
C LEU A 28 1.53 -6.57 8.00
N ARG A 29 2.79 -6.80 8.41
CA ARG A 29 3.73 -5.72 8.73
C ARG A 29 4.03 -4.84 7.52
N CYS A 30 4.21 -5.44 6.35
CA CYS A 30 4.45 -4.70 5.11
C CYS A 30 3.24 -3.84 4.74
N TRP A 31 2.02 -4.37 4.87
CA TRP A 31 0.80 -3.61 4.66
C TRP A 31 0.69 -2.44 5.64
N TRP A 32 0.90 -2.70 6.94
CA TRP A 32 0.79 -1.69 7.99
C TRP A 32 1.80 -0.54 7.79
N LEU A 33 3.05 -0.85 7.46
CA LEU A 33 4.06 0.18 7.15
C LEU A 33 3.62 1.07 5.99
N TRP A 34 3.06 0.49 4.94
CA TRP A 34 2.63 1.27 3.79
C TRP A 34 1.35 2.08 4.08
N GLU A 35 0.31 1.46 4.65
CA GLU A 35 -0.97 2.12 4.91
C GLU A 35 -0.83 3.21 5.99
N THR A 36 -0.11 2.93 7.08
CA THR A 36 -0.04 3.82 8.24
C THR A 36 1.06 4.86 8.13
N TRP A 37 2.22 4.49 7.58
CA TRP A 37 3.40 5.35 7.57
C TRP A 37 3.81 5.84 6.18
N GLY A 38 3.15 5.35 5.13
CA GLY A 38 3.51 5.69 3.75
C GLY A 38 4.80 5.04 3.29
N LEU A 39 5.25 3.98 3.97
CA LEU A 39 6.51 3.28 3.66
C LEU A 39 6.22 2.08 2.75
N PRO A 40 6.43 2.19 1.43
CA PRO A 40 6.10 1.13 0.49
C PRO A 40 7.01 -0.11 0.64
N PRO A 41 6.57 -1.28 0.14
CA PRO A 41 7.41 -2.46 0.05
C PRO A 41 8.68 -2.19 -0.78
N LYS A 42 9.85 -2.63 -0.29
CA LYS A 42 11.11 -2.50 -1.04
C LYS A 42 11.11 -3.22 -2.40
N ARG A 43 10.34 -4.31 -2.52
CA ARG A 43 10.24 -5.11 -3.74
C ARG A 43 8.99 -4.69 -4.51
N ARG A 44 9.15 -4.25 -5.76
CA ARG A 44 8.04 -3.88 -6.65
C ARG A 44 6.99 -4.98 -6.78
N GLU A 45 7.42 -6.24 -6.87
CA GLU A 45 6.51 -7.40 -6.95
C GLU A 45 5.52 -7.46 -5.77
N VAL A 46 5.96 -7.11 -4.56
CA VAL A 46 5.09 -7.11 -3.37
C VAL A 46 4.06 -5.98 -3.46
N ALA A 47 4.47 -4.81 -3.94
CA ALA A 47 3.57 -3.70 -4.19
C ALA A 47 2.56 -4.04 -5.30
N GLN A 48 3.01 -4.71 -6.36
CA GLN A 48 2.15 -5.12 -7.47
C GLN A 48 1.06 -6.09 -7.01
N LYS A 49 1.38 -7.08 -6.17
CA LYS A 49 0.37 -7.99 -5.58
C LYS A 49 -0.73 -7.25 -4.82
N ILE A 50 -0.37 -6.18 -4.11
CA ILE A 50 -1.33 -5.33 -3.39
C ILE A 50 -2.18 -4.55 -4.38
N ALA A 51 -1.57 -3.94 -5.40
CA ALA A 51 -2.25 -3.21 -6.46
C ALA A 51 -3.25 -4.10 -7.22
N ASP A 52 -2.82 -5.31 -7.61
CA ASP A 52 -3.64 -6.30 -8.31
C ASP A 52 -4.86 -6.72 -7.49
N LEU A 53 -4.68 -7.01 -6.20
CA LEU A 53 -5.79 -7.34 -5.30
C LEU A 53 -6.83 -6.21 -5.25
N LEU A 54 -6.37 -4.97 -5.23
CA LEU A 54 -7.21 -3.79 -5.12
C LEU A 54 -7.80 -3.36 -6.47
N GLY A 55 -7.23 -3.83 -7.58
CA GLY A 55 -7.59 -3.45 -8.95
C GLY A 55 -7.27 -1.99 -9.24
N VAL A 56 -6.11 -1.53 -8.79
CA VAL A 56 -5.55 -0.19 -9.03
C VAL A 56 -4.11 -0.31 -9.52
N SER A 57 -3.56 0.76 -10.07
CA SER A 57 -2.16 0.86 -10.48
C SER A 57 -1.22 1.17 -9.31
N LEU A 58 0.09 0.97 -9.53
CA LEU A 58 1.13 1.35 -8.56
C LEU A 58 1.24 2.88 -8.40
N GLN A 59 0.98 3.63 -9.47
CA GLN A 59 0.93 5.09 -9.46
C GLN A 59 -0.21 5.59 -8.56
N GLU A 60 -1.40 5.00 -8.65
CA GLU A 60 -2.52 5.29 -7.75
C GLU A 60 -2.21 4.94 -6.29
N LEU A 61 -1.32 3.98 -6.03
CA LEU A 61 -0.87 3.70 -4.66
C LEU A 61 0.31 4.59 -4.21
N GLY A 62 0.78 5.52 -5.06
CA GLY A 62 1.93 6.37 -4.77
C GLY A 62 3.25 5.60 -4.66
N TYR A 63 3.37 4.44 -5.29
CA TYR A 63 4.59 3.61 -5.25
C TYR A 63 5.71 4.18 -6.13
N ASP A 64 5.34 4.65 -7.33
CA ASP A 64 6.27 5.17 -8.35
C ASP A 64 6.47 6.69 -8.24
N SER A 65 5.88 7.33 -7.23
CA SER A 65 6.13 8.73 -6.93
C SER A 65 7.49 8.86 -6.27
N GLU A 66 8.32 9.81 -6.72
CA GLU A 66 9.60 10.08 -6.07
C GLU A 66 9.40 10.28 -4.56
N PRO A 67 10.33 9.79 -3.72
CA PRO A 67 10.24 10.03 -2.30
C PRO A 67 10.18 11.54 -2.09
N GLN A 68 9.04 12.06 -1.63
CA GLN A 68 8.98 13.44 -1.16
C GLN A 68 9.92 13.51 0.04
N GLU A 69 11.10 14.08 -0.18
CA GLU A 69 12.06 14.38 0.87
C GLU A 69 11.29 15.12 1.96
N VAL A 70 11.32 14.52 3.15
CA VAL A 70 10.81 15.15 4.36
C VAL A 70 11.67 16.37 4.63
N GLU A 71 11.17 17.56 4.27
CA GLU A 71 11.65 18.81 4.84
C GLU A 71 11.43 18.72 6.35
N ALA A 72 12.49 18.36 7.07
CA ALA A 72 12.61 18.64 8.49
C ALA A 72 12.89 20.14 8.62
N SER A 73 11.83 20.92 8.86
CA SER A 73 11.91 22.29 9.38
C SER A 73 11.58 22.31 10.86
#